data_AF-A0A536PQV3-F1
#
_entry.id   AF-A0A536PQV3-F1
#
_cell.length_a   1.000
_cell.length_b   1.000
_cell.length_c   1.000
_cell.angle_alpha   90.00
_cell.angle_beta   90.00
_cell.angle_gamma   90.00
#
_symmetry.space_group_name_H-M   'P 1'
#
loop_
_entity.id
_entity.type
_entity.pdbx_description
1 polymer ?
#
loop_
_entity_poly.entity_id
_entity_poly.type
_entity_poly.pdbx_seq_one_letter_code
_entity_poly.pdbx_strand_id
1 'polypeptide(L)'
;MDTTEPHEPIDPAVIAEVESDLRAQLDFVHEQIRTLTRNHQRAVFLKQVYAGDPLTRERFNWLAANIEEYRGKVAELKEEERLLTGWLDRSRQLRQDADAA
;
A
#
# COMPACT_ATOMS: atom_id res chain seq x y z
N MET A 1 -33.98 -12.77 -11.15
CA MET A 1 -33.08 -13.30 -12.20
C MET A 1 -31.73 -13.45 -11.54
N ASP A 2 -31.42 -14.67 -11.12
CA ASP A 2 -30.11 -15.01 -10.59
C ASP A 2 -29.30 -15.52 -11.79
N THR A 3 -28.46 -14.66 -12.35
CA THR A 3 -27.48 -15.02 -13.39
C THR A 3 -26.15 -15.29 -12.69
N THR A 4 -26.13 -16.34 -11.87
CA THR A 4 -24.87 -16.99 -11.50
C THR A 4 -24.58 -17.99 -12.61
N GLU A 5 -23.86 -17.54 -13.64
CA GLU A 5 -23.27 -18.48 -14.59
C GLU A 5 -22.36 -19.45 -13.80
N PRO A 6 -22.36 -20.75 -14.12
CA PRO A 6 -21.44 -21.69 -13.50
C PRO A 6 -20.02 -21.24 -13.85
N HIS A 7 -19.30 -20.70 -12.86
CA HIS A 7 -17.89 -20.38 -13.01
C HIS A 7 -17.16 -21.65 -13.41
N GLU A 8 -16.59 -21.66 -14.61
CA GLU A 8 -15.67 -22.72 -15.04
C GLU A 8 -14.56 -22.84 -13.98
N PRO A 9 -14.18 -24.07 -13.57
CA PRO A 9 -13.14 -24.26 -12.57
C PRO A 9 -11.87 -23.52 -13.01
N ILE A 10 -11.41 -22.59 -12.16
CA ILE A 10 -10.25 -21.76 -12.44
C ILE A 10 -9.00 -22.63 -12.24
N ASP A 11 -8.11 -22.63 -13.23
CA ASP A 11 -6.83 -23.33 -13.14
C ASP A 11 -6.02 -22.88 -11.90
N PRO A 12 -5.65 -23.79 -10.98
CA PRO A 12 -4.81 -23.48 -9.82
C PRO A 12 -3.50 -22.77 -10.17
N ALA A 13 -2.93 -23.02 -11.35
CA ALA A 13 -1.72 -22.34 -11.81
C ALA A 13 -1.96 -20.84 -12.01
N VAL A 14 -3.10 -20.46 -12.59
CA VAL A 14 -3.50 -19.05 -12.78
C VAL A 14 -3.71 -18.38 -11.42
N ILE A 15 -4.33 -19.07 -10.46
CA ILE A 15 -4.50 -18.54 -9.09
C ILE A 15 -3.12 -18.29 -8.43
N ALA A 16 -2.15 -19.17 -8.67
CA ALA A 16 -0.78 -19.01 -8.16
C ALA A 16 -0.03 -17.83 -8.77
N GLU A 17 -0.16 -17.61 -10.07
CA GLU A 17 0.41 -16.45 -10.76
C GLU A 17 -0.17 -15.15 -10.20
N VAL A 18 -1.50 -15.05 -10.10
CA VAL A 18 -2.18 -13.87 -9.55
C VAL A 18 -1.78 -13.61 -8.10
N GLU A 19 -1.67 -14.64 -7.25
CA GLU A 19 -1.16 -14.44 -5.89
C GLU A 19 0.28 -13.91 -5.85
N SER A 20 1.14 -14.38 -6.75
CA SER A 20 2.52 -13.90 -6.84
C SER A 20 2.54 -12.40 -7.18
N ASP A 21 1.75 -11.98 -8.16
CA ASP A 21 1.64 -10.58 -8.57
C ASP A 21 1.09 -9.70 -7.44
N LEU A 22 0.03 -10.16 -6.76
CA LEU A 22 -0.55 -9.44 -5.63
C LEU A 22 0.43 -9.29 -4.46
N ARG A 23 1.25 -10.31 -4.18
CA ARG A 23 2.31 -10.23 -3.15
C ARG A 23 3.40 -9.23 -3.53
N ALA A 24 3.84 -9.24 -4.79
CA ALA A 24 4.83 -8.28 -5.27
C ALA A 24 4.32 -6.83 -5.18
N GLN A 25 3.03 -6.61 -5.50
CA GLN A 25 2.39 -5.30 -5.32
C GLN A 25 2.29 -4.90 -3.84
N LEU A 26 1.92 -5.84 -2.96
CA LEU A 26 1.85 -5.58 -1.52
C LEU A 26 3.22 -5.19 -0.94
N ASP A 27 4.28 -5.90 -1.32
CA ASP A 27 5.66 -5.58 -0.93
C ASP A 27 6.06 -4.18 -1.40
N PHE A 28 5.67 -3.79 -2.62
CA PHE A 28 5.91 -2.45 -3.15
C PHE A 28 5.16 -1.37 -2.35
N VAL A 29 3.89 -1.58 -2.02
CA VAL A 29 3.10 -0.66 -1.16
C VAL A 29 3.76 -0.52 0.22
N HIS A 30 4.20 -1.63 0.83
CA HIS A 30 4.91 -1.60 2.11
C HIS A 30 6.18 -0.75 2.05
N GLU A 31 6.97 -0.88 0.98
CA GLU A 31 8.18 -0.09 0.82
C GLU A 31 7.89 1.41 0.61
N GLN A 32 6.83 1.75 -0.12
CA GLN A 32 6.38 3.13 -0.26
C GLN A 32 5.98 3.74 1.09
N ILE A 33 5.22 3.01 1.91
CA ILE A 33 4.83 3.44 3.26
C ILE A 33 6.09 3.68 4.11
N ARG A 34 7.03 2.72 4.13
CA ARG A 34 8.28 2.86 4.90
C ARG A 34 9.08 4.10 4.47
N THR A 35 9.20 4.30 3.16
CA THR A 35 9.93 5.45 2.60
C THR A 35 9.25 6.77 2.97
N LEU A 36 7.93 6.87 2.83
CA LEU A 36 7.17 8.06 3.22
C LEU A 36 7.28 8.34 4.72
N THR A 37 7.16 7.33 5.57
CA THR A 37 7.30 7.48 7.03
C THR A 37 8.70 7.96 7.40
N ARG A 38 9.75 7.40 6.79
CA ARG A 38 11.13 7.84 7.03
C ARG A 38 11.35 9.29 6.59
N ASN A 39 10.83 9.67 5.44
CA ASN A 39 10.93 11.05 4.94
C ASN A 39 10.19 12.04 5.84
N HIS A 40 8.99 11.66 6.31
CA HIS A 40 8.22 12.46 7.26
C HIS A 40 8.96 12.64 8.59
N GLN A 41 9.51 11.57 9.16
CA GLN A 41 10.30 11.65 10.40
C GLN A 41 11.51 12.58 10.24
N ARG A 42 12.23 12.48 9.12
CA ARG A 42 13.34 13.39 8.78
C ARG A 42 12.84 14.83 8.68
N ALA A 43 11.67 15.05 8.07
CA ALA A 43 11.10 16.37 7.92
C ALA A 43 10.70 17.01 9.26
N VAL A 44 10.07 16.22 10.13
CA VAL A 44 9.73 16.64 11.50
C VAL A 44 10.99 16.96 12.29
N PHE A 45 12.02 16.13 12.22
CA PHE A 45 13.28 16.37 12.91
C PHE A 45 13.96 17.67 12.43
N LEU A 46 14.08 17.86 11.12
CA LEU A 46 14.64 19.09 10.55
C LEU A 46 13.84 20.33 10.97
N LYS A 47 12.50 20.25 10.96
CA LYS A 47 11.65 21.32 11.47
C LYS A 47 11.95 21.64 12.93
N GLN A 48 12.16 20.63 13.79
CA GLN A 48 12.51 20.85 15.20
C GLN A 48 13.87 21.52 15.38
N VAL A 49 14.90 21.04 14.67
CA VAL A 49 16.27 21.58 14.75
C VAL A 49 16.33 23.04 14.32
N TYR A 50 15.61 23.38 13.25
CA TYR A 50 15.70 24.69 12.61
C TYR A 50 14.53 25.62 12.93
N ALA A 51 13.63 25.26 13.85
CA ALA A 51 12.43 26.04 14.18
C ALA A 51 12.72 27.49 14.61
N GLY A 52 13.91 27.75 15.15
CA GLY A 52 14.33 29.07 15.63
C GLY A 52 15.09 29.93 14.62
N ASP A 53 15.44 29.41 13.44
CA ASP A 53 16.23 30.13 12.45
C ASP A 53 15.35 30.69 11.30
N PRO A 54 15.28 32.02 11.14
CA PRO A 54 14.48 32.66 10.09
C PRO A 54 14.88 32.26 8.65
N LEU A 55 16.16 31.96 8.40
CA LEU A 55 16.68 31.60 7.07
C LEU A 55 16.25 30.20 6.61
N THR A 56 15.95 29.31 7.56
CA THR A 56 15.54 27.94 7.29
C THR A 56 14.04 27.81 7.04
N ARG A 57 13.24 28.79 7.46
CA ARG A 57 11.79 28.84 7.20
C ARG A 57 11.46 28.93 5.69
N GLU A 58 12.23 29.71 4.93
CA GLU A 58 12.08 29.81 3.46
C GLU A 58 12.71 28.63 2.71
N ARG A 59 13.83 28.08 3.20
CA ARG A 59 14.55 26.99 2.55
C ARG A 59 13.83 25.64 2.59
N PHE A 60 12.86 25.47 3.49
CA PHE A 60 12.21 24.19 3.75
C PHE A 60 10.71 24.16 3.42
N ASN A 61 10.25 24.92 2.41
CA ASN A 61 8.88 24.80 1.91
C ASN A 61 8.51 23.36 1.51
N TRP A 62 9.46 22.57 1.00
CA TRP A 62 9.23 21.15 0.72
C TRP A 62 8.93 20.34 1.99
N LEU A 63 9.47 20.72 3.16
CA LEU A 63 9.24 20.01 4.42
C LEU A 63 7.83 20.23 4.93
N ALA A 64 7.31 21.46 4.78
CA ALA A 64 5.93 21.77 5.13
C ALA A 64 4.96 20.99 4.26
N ALA A 65 5.16 20.99 2.93
CA ALA A 65 4.36 20.20 1.99
C ALA A 65 4.43 18.69 2.29
N ASN A 66 5.63 18.15 2.57
CA ASN A 66 5.77 16.74 2.94
C ASN A 66 5.02 16.39 4.23
N ILE A 67 5.08 17.25 5.25
CA ILE A 67 4.38 17.04 6.53
C ILE A 67 2.86 17.07 6.35
N GLU A 68 2.36 17.98 5.52
CA GLU A 68 0.93 18.17 5.27
C GLU A 68 0.35 17.01 4.42
N GLU A 69 1.04 16.62 3.36
CA GLU A 69 0.59 15.56 2.46
C GLU A 69 0.81 14.14 3.01
N TYR A 70 1.71 13.96 3.99
CA TYR A 70 2.07 12.65 4.53
C TYR A 70 0.85 11.83 4.97
N ARG A 71 -0.08 12.44 5.71
CA ARG A 71 -1.25 11.73 6.24
C ARG A 71 -2.15 11.22 5.11
N GLY A 72 -2.38 12.03 4.07
CA GLY A 72 -3.19 11.63 2.92
C GLY A 72 -2.56 10.47 2.16
N LYS A 73 -1.28 10.62 1.79
CA LYS A 73 -0.55 9.59 1.03
C LYS A 73 -0.44 8.26 1.78
N VAL A 74 -0.21 8.29 3.09
CA VAL A 74 -0.19 7.07 3.89
C VAL A 74 -1.58 6.45 4.02
N ALA A 75 -2.64 7.25 4.15
CA ALA A 75 -4.01 6.73 4.20
C ALA A 75 -4.40 6.03 2.90
N GLU A 76 -4.05 6.60 1.74
CA GLU A 76 -4.26 5.98 0.42
C GLU A 76 -3.53 4.64 0.30
N LEU A 77 -2.23 4.62 0.62
CA LEU A 77 -1.44 3.37 0.59
C LEU A 77 -1.94 2.33 1.59
N LYS A 78 -2.50 2.75 2.73
CA LYS A 78 -3.11 1.85 3.71
C LYS A 78 -4.43 1.24 3.23
N GLU A 79 -5.20 1.99 2.46
CA GLU A 79 -6.39 1.43 1.82
C GLU A 79 -5.99 0.45 0.69
N GLU A 80 -4.95 0.77 -0.08
CA GLU A 80 -4.40 -0.15 -1.09
C GLU A 80 -3.88 -1.44 -0.46
N GLU A 81 -3.11 -1.35 0.63
CA GLU A 81 -2.67 -2.51 1.43
C GLU A 81 -3.85 -3.39 1.87
N ARG A 82 -4.94 -2.77 2.34
CA ARG A 82 -6.15 -3.46 2.79
C ARG A 82 -6.82 -4.23 1.65
N LEU A 83 -6.93 -3.61 0.48
CA LEU A 83 -7.52 -4.21 -0.72
C LEU A 83 -6.67 -5.39 -1.22
N LEU A 84 -5.36 -5.20 -1.35
CA LEU A 84 -4.42 -6.25 -1.77
C LEU A 84 -4.46 -7.46 -0.82
N THR A 85 -4.49 -7.21 0.49
CA THR A 85 -4.64 -8.28 1.49
C THR A 85 -5.96 -9.04 1.31
N GLY A 86 -7.07 -8.32 1.13
CA GLY A 86 -8.38 -8.94 0.90
C GLY A 86 -8.43 -9.78 -0.39
N TRP A 87 -7.77 -9.33 -1.46
CA TRP A 87 -7.65 -10.11 -2.69
C TRP A 87 -6.77 -11.35 -2.53
N LEU A 88 -5.66 -11.25 -1.79
CA LEU A 88 -4.83 -12.41 -1.46
C LEU A 88 -5.58 -13.46 -0.66
N ASP A 89 -6.39 -13.06 0.32
CA ASP A 89 -7.21 -13.98 1.09
C ASP A 89 -8.28 -14.64 0.21
N ARG A 90 -8.87 -13.90 -0.74
CA ARG A 90 -9.80 -14.48 -1.72
C ARG A 90 -9.11 -15.48 -2.64
N SER A 91 -7.92 -15.19 -3.15
CA SER A 91 -7.16 -16.13 -3.99
C SER A 91 -6.81 -17.40 -3.22
N ARG A 92 -6.45 -17.28 -1.93
CA ARG A 92 -6.22 -18.44 -1.06
C ARG A 92 -7.47 -19.32 -0.94
N GLN A 93 -8.65 -18.71 -0.77
CA GLN A 93 -9.91 -19.45 -0.73
C GLN A 93 -10.19 -20.16 -2.05
N LEU A 94 -10.05 -19.47 -3.18
CA LEU A 94 -10.27 -20.06 -4.50
C LEU A 94 -9.34 -21.24 -4.77
N ARG A 95 -8.08 -21.18 -4.32
CA ARG A 95 -7.15 -22.30 -4.42
C ARG A 95 -7.61 -23.50 -3.59
N GLN A 96 -8.04 -23.27 -2.35
CA GLN A 96 -8.54 -24.34 -1.49
C GLN A 96 -9.78 -25.01 -2.09
N ASP A 97 -10.66 -24.23 -2.71
CA ASP A 97 -11.86 -24.74 -3.38
C ASP A 97 -11.48 -25.56 -4.64
N ALA A 98 -10.48 -25.11 -5.40
CA ALA A 98 -9.97 -25.82 -6.58
C ALA A 98 -9.23 -27.13 -6.24
N ASP A 99 -8.51 -27.17 -5.12
CA ASP A 99 -7.82 -28.38 -4.65
C ASP A 99 -8.79 -29.43 -4.05
N ALA A 100 -9.99 -29.01 -3.65
CA ALA A 100 -11.02 -29.87 -3.05
C ALA A 100 -12.04 -30.43 -4.06
N ALA A 101 -12.02 -29.94 -5.31
CA ALA A 101 -12.89 -30.34 -6.41
C ALA A 101 -12.27 -31.48 -7.23
#